data_AF-A0A520BZS4-F1
#
_entry.id   AF-A0A520BZS4-F1
#
_cell.length_a   1.000
_cell.length_b   1.000
_cell.length_c   1.000
_cell.angle_alpha   90.00
_cell.angle_beta   90.00
_cell.angle_gamma   90.00
#
_symmetry.space_group_name_H-M   'P 1'
#
loop_
_entity.id
_entity.type
_entity.pdbx_description
1 polymer ?
#
loop_
_entity_poly.entity_id
_entity_poly.type
_entity_poly.pdbx_seq_one_letter_code
_entity_poly.pdbx_strand_id
1 'polypeptide(L)'
;MKTLIILFILCVNAVSVNAQNTNSEVIKGSWQYKSPKGKTKLTYKFDLENKFTSTVEHNETETLTLGAYDFDKIAGIDRLILSTTNKEDGTRTDIIYHLIKFAAPDTIKLQKVNPKQNTWLKETKKNTMVFARKTEKPKKQ
;
A
#
# COMPACT_ATOMS: atom_id res chain seq x y z
N MET A 1 14.90 41.57 26.96
CA MET A 1 13.70 40.74 26.73
C MET A 1 13.23 40.85 25.28
N LYS A 2 13.98 40.29 24.31
CA LYS A 2 13.61 40.34 22.87
C LYS A 2 13.91 39.05 22.09
N THR A 3 14.26 37.97 22.79
CA THR A 3 14.74 36.72 22.17
C THR A 3 13.80 35.53 22.34
N LEU A 4 12.54 35.74 22.76
CA LEU A 4 11.57 34.65 22.95
C LEU A 4 10.50 34.53 21.85
N ILE A 5 10.36 35.51 20.96
CA ILE A 5 9.22 35.55 20.02
C ILE A 5 9.50 34.75 18.73
N ILE A 6 10.76 34.54 18.37
CA ILE A 6 11.10 33.85 17.10
C ILE A 6 10.92 32.33 17.21
N LEU A 7 10.92 31.75 18.42
CA LEU A 7 10.75 30.30 18.60
C LEU A 7 9.30 29.81 18.41
N PHE A 8 8.31 30.71 18.47
CA PHE A 8 6.90 30.34 18.35
C PHE A 8 6.41 30.19 16.90
N ILE A 9 7.14 30.73 15.92
CA ILE A 9 6.74 30.69 14.51
C ILE A 9 7.16 29.37 13.84
N LEU A 10 8.12 28.63 14.43
CA LEU A 10 8.61 27.37 13.86
C LEU A 10 7.75 26.14 14.20
N CYS A 11 6.82 26.23 15.16
CA CYS A 11 6.01 25.08 15.59
C CYS A 11 4.63 24.98 14.93
N VAL A 12 4.19 26.00 14.16
CA VAL A 12 2.83 25.99 13.57
C VAL A 12 2.79 25.35 12.17
N ASN A 13 3.95 25.06 11.57
CA ASN A 13 4.04 24.23 10.36
C ASN A 13 4.16 22.75 10.69
N ALA A 14 3.50 22.29 11.76
CA ALA A 14 3.01 20.92 11.80
C ALA A 14 1.92 20.82 10.72
N VAL A 15 2.37 20.72 9.47
CA VAL A 15 1.52 20.41 8.33
C VAL A 15 0.77 19.16 8.76
N SER A 16 -0.52 19.32 9.04
CA SER A 16 -1.43 18.20 9.12
C SER A 16 -1.20 17.45 7.83
N VAL A 17 -0.50 16.32 7.92
CA VAL A 17 -0.46 15.34 6.84
C VAL A 17 -1.91 14.90 6.76
N ASN A 18 -2.68 15.59 5.92
CA ASN A 18 -4.06 15.19 5.61
C ASN A 18 -3.94 13.72 5.22
N ALA A 19 -4.47 12.86 6.08
CA ALA A 19 -4.48 11.43 5.82
C ALA A 19 -5.21 11.27 4.48
N GLN A 20 -4.46 10.94 3.44
CA GLN A 20 -5.00 10.82 2.11
C GLN A 20 -6.01 9.67 2.16
N ASN A 21 -7.29 9.99 2.00
CA ASN A 21 -8.34 8.97 1.98
C ASN A 21 -8.02 7.98 0.85
N THR A 22 -7.95 6.70 1.19
CA THR A 22 -7.63 5.67 0.20
C THR A 22 -8.82 5.45 -0.72
N ASN A 23 -8.61 5.59 -2.02
CA ASN A 23 -9.60 5.29 -3.06
C ASN A 23 -8.89 4.82 -4.35
N SER A 24 -9.68 4.41 -5.35
CA SER A 24 -9.16 3.91 -6.64
C SER A 24 -8.29 4.94 -7.38
N GLU A 25 -8.64 6.22 -7.34
CA GLU A 25 -7.88 7.29 -8.01
C GLU A 25 -6.48 7.44 -7.43
N VAL A 26 -6.37 7.44 -6.10
CA VAL A 26 -5.11 7.65 -5.40
C VAL A 26 -4.21 6.41 -5.46
N ILE A 27 -4.78 5.21 -5.32
CA ILE A 27 -4.00 3.97 -5.34
C ILE A 27 -3.54 3.58 -6.76
N LYS A 28 -4.20 4.08 -7.81
CA LYS A 28 -3.87 3.79 -9.20
C LYS A 28 -2.37 3.90 -9.45
N GLY A 29 -1.79 2.89 -10.10
CA GLY A 29 -0.39 2.88 -10.50
C GLY A 29 0.37 1.68 -9.97
N SER A 30 1.69 1.72 -10.15
CA SER A 30 2.60 0.64 -9.79
C SER A 30 3.28 0.91 -8.45
N TRP A 31 3.25 -0.06 -7.55
CA TRP A 31 3.79 0.02 -6.19
C TRP A 31 4.74 -1.14 -5.94
N GLN A 32 5.93 -0.84 -5.43
CA GLN A 32 6.98 -1.84 -5.27
C GLN A 32 7.41 -1.93 -3.81
N TYR A 33 7.39 -3.16 -3.29
CA TYR A 33 7.99 -3.55 -2.03
C TYR A 33 9.25 -4.38 -2.29
N LYS A 34 10.27 -4.16 -1.48
CA LYS A 34 11.45 -5.02 -1.37
C LYS A 34 11.54 -5.51 0.07
N SER A 35 11.70 -6.82 0.25
CA SER A 35 11.85 -7.38 1.58
C SER A 35 13.12 -6.86 2.26
N PRO A 36 13.16 -6.79 3.61
CA PRO A 36 14.33 -6.28 4.33
C PRO A 36 15.64 -7.00 4.02
N LYS A 37 15.56 -8.27 3.57
CA LYS A 37 16.72 -9.08 3.18
C LYS A 37 16.96 -9.09 1.66
N GLY A 38 16.19 -8.33 0.87
CA GLY A 38 16.31 -8.22 -0.58
C GLY A 38 15.92 -9.47 -1.39
N LYS A 39 15.55 -10.57 -0.72
CA LYS A 39 15.25 -11.87 -1.37
C LYS A 39 13.92 -11.92 -2.10
N THR A 40 13.01 -10.99 -1.78
CA THR A 40 11.66 -10.99 -2.34
C THR A 40 11.32 -9.58 -2.73
N LYS A 41 10.81 -9.43 -3.94
CA LYS A 41 10.23 -8.18 -4.43
C LYS A 41 8.79 -8.46 -4.81
N LEU A 42 7.91 -7.59 -4.37
CA LEU A 42 6.49 -7.65 -4.68
C LEU A 42 6.11 -6.35 -5.36
N THR A 43 5.53 -6.46 -6.54
CA THR A 43 5.00 -5.33 -7.29
C THR A 43 3.49 -5.49 -7.39
N TYR A 44 2.73 -4.48 -6.96
CA TYR A 44 1.31 -4.35 -7.28
C TYR A 44 1.11 -3.29 -8.35
N LYS A 45 0.25 -3.55 -9.32
CA LYS A 45 -0.24 -2.56 -10.28
C LYS A 45 -1.75 -2.49 -10.17
N PHE A 46 -2.28 -1.34 -9.77
CA PHE A 46 -3.72 -1.07 -9.65
C PHE A 46 -4.18 -0.19 -10.81
N ASP A 47 -5.31 -0.52 -11.42
CA ASP A 47 -5.98 0.33 -12.41
C ASP A 47 -7.29 0.92 -11.87
N LEU A 48 -7.96 1.74 -12.66
CA LEU A 48 -9.20 2.41 -12.27
C LEU A 48 -10.45 1.52 -12.40
N GLU A 49 -10.32 0.32 -12.97
CA GLU A 49 -11.42 -0.64 -13.14
C GLU A 49 -11.51 -1.63 -11.98
N ASN A 50 -10.92 -1.29 -10.84
CA ASN A 50 -10.82 -2.16 -9.67
C ASN A 50 -10.10 -3.49 -9.95
N LYS A 51 -9.20 -3.52 -10.94
CA LYS A 51 -8.35 -4.69 -11.23
C LYS A 51 -6.92 -4.44 -10.76
N PHE A 52 -6.26 -5.51 -10.36
CA PHE A 52 -4.86 -5.46 -10.01
C PHE A 52 -4.07 -6.60 -10.63
N THR A 53 -2.78 -6.35 -10.82
CA THR A 53 -1.77 -7.35 -11.11
C THR A 53 -0.77 -7.36 -9.97
N SER A 54 -0.38 -8.53 -9.49
CA SER A 54 0.75 -8.68 -8.59
C SER A 54 1.84 -9.57 -9.18
N THR A 55 3.08 -9.09 -9.10
CA THR A 55 4.27 -9.85 -9.46
C THR A 55 5.10 -10.08 -8.22
N VAL A 56 5.31 -11.35 -7.86
CA VAL A 56 6.24 -11.76 -6.79
C VAL A 56 7.49 -12.31 -7.45
N GLU A 57 8.62 -11.66 -7.21
CA GLU A 57 9.95 -12.13 -7.60
C GLU A 57 10.64 -12.70 -6.36
N HIS A 58 11.03 -13.97 -6.39
CA HIS A 58 11.83 -14.62 -5.36
C HIS A 58 12.98 -15.39 -5.99
N ASN A 59 14.21 -14.89 -5.78
CA ASN A 59 15.41 -15.35 -6.50
C ASN A 59 15.19 -15.28 -8.03
N GLU A 60 15.22 -16.41 -8.74
CA GLU A 60 15.03 -16.50 -10.20
C GLU A 60 13.59 -16.87 -10.59
N THR A 61 12.68 -17.01 -9.63
CA THR A 61 11.28 -17.35 -9.89
C THR A 61 10.41 -16.10 -9.85
N GLU A 62 9.59 -15.94 -10.87
CA GLU A 62 8.57 -14.89 -10.96
C GLU A 62 7.17 -15.52 -11.00
N THR A 63 6.28 -15.05 -10.13
CA THR A 63 4.88 -15.45 -10.10
C THR A 63 3.99 -14.24 -10.38
N LEU A 64 3.13 -14.38 -11.39
CA LEU A 64 2.13 -13.37 -11.77
C LEU A 64 0.73 -13.78 -11.29
N THR A 65 0.05 -12.86 -10.62
CA THR A 65 -1.35 -13.03 -10.20
C THR A 65 -2.18 -11.85 -10.70
N LEU A 66 -3.40 -12.15 -11.16
CA LEU A 66 -4.39 -11.18 -11.60
C LEU A 66 -5.59 -11.29 -10.66
N GLY A 67 -6.22 -10.16 -10.36
CA GLY A 67 -7.38 -10.14 -9.50
C GLY A 67 -8.13 -8.81 -9.52
N ALA A 68 -9.10 -8.71 -8.63
CA ALA A 68 -9.84 -7.49 -8.35
C ALA A 68 -9.46 -6.94 -6.98
N TYR A 69 -9.62 -5.63 -6.78
CA TYR A 69 -9.40 -4.99 -5.50
C TYR A 69 -10.58 -4.11 -5.11
N ASP A 70 -10.75 -3.89 -3.82
CA ASP A 70 -11.74 -2.97 -3.27
C ASP A 70 -11.23 -2.31 -1.98
N PHE A 71 -11.95 -1.29 -1.51
CA PHE A 71 -11.68 -0.60 -0.27
C PHE A 71 -12.91 -0.55 0.63
N ASP A 72 -12.69 -0.83 1.91
CA ASP A 72 -13.65 -0.48 2.95
C ASP A 72 -12.94 0.21 4.13
N LYS A 73 -13.73 0.52 5.16
CA LYS A 73 -13.21 1.05 6.43
C LYS A 73 -13.59 0.10 7.56
N ILE A 74 -12.62 -0.22 8.41
CA ILE A 74 -12.83 -0.97 9.64
C ILE A 74 -12.38 -0.13 10.83
N ALA A 75 -13.31 0.19 11.73
CA ALA A 75 -13.07 1.10 12.87
C ALA A 75 -12.39 2.43 12.46
N GLY A 76 -12.78 2.98 11.30
CA GLY A 76 -12.23 4.23 10.75
C GLY A 76 -10.89 4.11 10.02
N ILE A 77 -10.29 2.91 9.95
CA ILE A 77 -9.04 2.64 9.24
C ILE A 77 -9.34 2.09 7.84
N ASP A 78 -8.68 2.61 6.81
CA ASP A 78 -8.81 2.09 5.45
C ASP A 78 -8.26 0.67 5.35
N ARG A 79 -9.01 -0.19 4.64
CA ARG A 79 -8.64 -1.58 4.38
C ARG A 79 -8.76 -1.87 2.89
N LEU A 80 -7.65 -2.34 2.34
CA LEU A 80 -7.54 -2.87 0.98
C LEU A 80 -7.90 -4.36 0.99
N ILE A 81 -8.80 -4.74 0.10
CA ILE A 81 -9.25 -6.11 -0.11
C ILE A 81 -8.74 -6.54 -1.49
N LEU A 82 -8.00 -7.64 -1.55
CA LEU A 82 -7.53 -8.23 -2.81
C LEU A 82 -8.23 -9.58 -3.00
N SER A 83 -8.86 -9.76 -4.16
CA SER A 83 -9.60 -10.98 -4.50
C SER A 83 -9.01 -11.60 -5.77
N THR A 84 -8.65 -12.88 -5.70
CA THR A 84 -8.06 -13.62 -6.82
C THR A 84 -8.82 -14.92 -7.03
N THR A 85 -9.28 -15.16 -8.25
CA THR A 85 -9.91 -16.43 -8.62
C THR A 85 -8.84 -17.46 -8.97
N ASN A 86 -8.90 -18.64 -8.37
CA ASN A 86 -7.99 -19.72 -8.69
C ASN A 86 -8.24 -20.19 -10.14
N LYS A 87 -7.16 -20.26 -10.93
CA LYS A 87 -7.22 -20.68 -12.33
C LYS A 87 -7.49 -22.17 -12.49
N GLU A 88 -7.17 -23.00 -11.49
CA GLU A 88 -7.29 -24.46 -11.57
C GLU A 88 -8.75 -24.94 -11.46
N ASP A 89 -9.56 -24.31 -10.62
CA ASP A 89 -10.96 -24.71 -10.39
C ASP A 89 -11.99 -23.66 -10.83
N GLY A 90 -11.56 -22.45 -11.20
CA GLY A 90 -12.39 -21.35 -11.72
C GLY A 90 -13.47 -20.84 -10.76
N THR A 91 -13.55 -21.38 -9.55
CA THR A 91 -14.69 -21.21 -8.64
C THR A 91 -14.24 -20.72 -7.27
N ARG A 92 -13.04 -21.10 -6.83
CA ARG A 92 -12.50 -20.64 -5.56
C ARG A 92 -11.92 -19.23 -5.70
N THR A 93 -12.41 -18.31 -4.88
CA THR A 93 -11.86 -16.96 -4.76
C THR A 93 -11.09 -16.85 -3.44
N ASP A 94 -9.80 -16.59 -3.53
CA ASP A 94 -8.96 -16.28 -2.37
C ASP A 94 -9.01 -14.78 -2.09
N ILE A 95 -9.22 -14.41 -0.83
CA ILE A 95 -9.34 -13.01 -0.39
C ILE A 95 -8.24 -12.69 0.61
N ILE A 96 -7.49 -11.62 0.35
CA ILE A 96 -6.43 -11.11 1.22
C ILE A 96 -6.79 -9.71 1.69
N TYR A 97 -6.76 -9.51 3.00
CA TYR A 97 -7.04 -8.22 3.63
C TYR A 97 -5.75 -7.54 4.05
N HIS A 98 -5.64 -6.24 3.77
CA HIS A 98 -4.58 -5.37 4.25
C HIS A 98 -5.17 -4.11 4.87
N LEU A 99 -4.73 -3.74 6.07
CA LEU A 99 -4.87 -2.34 6.48
C LEU A 99 -3.89 -1.51 5.63
N ILE A 100 -4.35 -0.37 5.14
CA ILE A 100 -3.59 0.52 4.26
C ILE A 100 -3.55 1.94 4.82
N LYS A 101 -2.40 2.61 4.66
CA LYS A 101 -2.29 4.06 4.84
C LYS A 101 -1.19 4.65 3.97
N PHE A 102 -1.39 5.90 3.55
CA PHE A 102 -0.36 6.70 2.90
C PHE A 102 0.60 7.27 3.95
N ALA A 103 1.89 6.99 3.79
CA ALA A 103 2.95 7.64 4.57
C ALA A 103 3.51 8.88 3.85
N ALA A 104 3.38 8.91 2.52
CA ALA A 104 3.68 10.03 1.62
C ALA A 104 2.91 9.80 0.30
N PRO A 105 2.81 10.78 -0.62
CA PRO A 105 2.09 10.61 -1.91
C PRO A 105 2.56 9.39 -2.74
N ASP A 106 3.85 9.08 -2.63
CA ASP A 106 4.52 7.96 -3.33
C ASP A 106 4.93 6.83 -2.38
N THR A 107 4.34 6.76 -1.18
CA THR A 107 4.64 5.69 -0.22
C THR A 107 3.41 5.24 0.52
N ILE A 108 3.06 3.96 0.37
CA ILE A 108 2.00 3.30 1.14
C ILE A 108 2.60 2.27 2.10
N LYS A 109 1.93 2.10 3.23
CA LYS A 109 2.19 1.02 4.17
C LYS A 109 1.01 0.06 4.14
N LEU A 110 1.31 -1.22 4.01
CA LEU A 110 0.34 -2.30 4.11
C LEU A 110 0.66 -3.19 5.31
N GLN A 111 -0.36 -3.53 6.08
CA GLN A 111 -0.27 -4.57 7.08
C GLN A 111 -1.26 -5.67 6.70
N LYS A 112 -0.77 -6.88 6.40
CA LYS A 112 -1.64 -8.04 6.16
C LYS A 112 -2.39 -8.38 7.44
N VAL A 113 -3.70 -8.55 7.33
CA VAL A 113 -4.58 -8.79 8.47
C VAL A 113 -5.55 -9.92 8.19
N ASN A 114 -6.13 -10.47 9.26
CA ASN A 114 -7.34 -11.29 9.15
C ASN A 114 -8.58 -10.37 9.08
N PRO A 115 -9.76 -10.89 8.71
CA PRO A 115 -10.97 -10.08 8.58
C PRO A 115 -11.43 -9.36 9.85
N LYS A 116 -11.01 -9.85 11.04
CA LYS A 116 -11.45 -9.37 12.36
C LYS A 116 -10.54 -8.29 12.96
N GLN A 117 -9.31 -8.14 12.47
CA GLN A 117 -8.39 -7.15 13.02
C GLN A 117 -8.86 -5.74 12.63
N ASN A 118 -9.20 -4.94 13.64
CA ASN A 118 -9.78 -3.61 13.51
C ASN A 118 -8.85 -2.49 13.98
N THR A 119 -7.58 -2.80 14.26
CA THR A 119 -6.59 -1.83 14.73
C THR A 119 -5.28 -1.98 13.96
N TRP A 120 -4.59 -0.86 13.77
CA TRP A 120 -3.23 -0.83 13.23
C TRP A 120 -2.26 -1.28 14.32
N LEU A 121 -1.50 -2.36 14.10
CA LEU A 121 -0.53 -2.80 15.08
C LEU A 121 0.74 -1.94 15.03
N LYS A 122 1.54 -1.99 16.10
CA LYS A 122 2.87 -1.39 16.09
C LYS A 122 3.66 -1.87 14.87
N GLU A 123 4.18 -0.91 14.10
CA GLU A 123 4.89 -1.20 12.85
C GLU A 123 6.24 -1.86 13.14
N THR A 124 6.48 -2.97 12.45
CA THR A 124 7.76 -3.67 12.44
C THR A 124 8.07 -4.14 11.02
N LYS A 125 9.34 -4.47 10.77
CA LYS A 125 9.78 -5.06 9.49
C LYS A 125 9.10 -6.39 9.16
N LYS A 126 8.45 -7.06 10.13
CA LYS A 126 7.81 -8.36 9.95
C LYS A 126 6.33 -8.25 9.58
N ASN A 127 5.63 -7.25 10.10
CA ASN A 127 4.17 -7.11 9.94
C ASN A 127 3.76 -5.94 9.04
N THR A 128 4.67 -5.03 8.71
CA THR A 128 4.38 -3.89 7.84
C THR A 128 5.26 -3.92 6.60
N MET A 129 4.63 -3.94 5.43
CA MET A 129 5.27 -3.77 4.14
C MET A 129 5.19 -2.31 3.73
N VAL A 130 6.33 -1.74 3.32
CA VAL A 130 6.41 -0.36 2.83
C VAL A 130 6.63 -0.41 1.33
N PHE A 131 5.65 0.10 0.58
CA PHE A 131 5.72 0.16 -0.87
C PHE A 131 6.04 1.58 -1.33
N ALA A 132 6.90 1.70 -2.32
CA ALA A 132 7.16 2.95 -3.02
C ALA A 132 6.46 2.94 -4.38
N ARG A 133 5.89 4.07 -4.79
CA ARG A 133 5.32 4.22 -6.13
C ARG A 133 6.46 4.15 -7.16
N LYS A 134 6.28 3.34 -8.20
CA LYS A 134 7.19 3.29 -9.35
C LYS A 134 6.72 4.34 -10.34
N THR A 135 7.47 5.43 -10.44
CA THR A 135 7.34 6.35 -11.57
C THR A 135 7.82 5.64 -12.82
N GLU A 136 6.92 5.42 -13.78
CA GLU A 136 7.33 4.98 -15.11
C GLU A 136 8.15 6.11 -15.72
N LYS A 137 9.45 5.87 -15.95
CA LYS A 137 10.23 6.78 -16.79
C LYS A 137 9.57 6.77 -18.18
N PRO A 138 9.30 7.92 -18.79
CA PRO A 138 8.76 7.94 -20.15
C PRO A 138 9.70 7.12 -21.03
N LYS A 139 9.14 6.15 -21.77
CA LYS A 139 9.87 5.49 -22.85
C LYS A 139 10.34 6.60 -23.79
N LYS A 140 11.66 6.78 -23.92
CA LYS A 140 12.21 7.60 -25.01
C LYS A 140 11.67 6.99 -26.30
N GLN A 141 10.81 7.74 -26.99
CA GLN A 141 10.50 7.50 -28.39
C GLN A 141 11.75 7.78 -29.23
#